data_AF-A0A2A5KIM8-F1
#
_entry.id   AF-A0A2A5KIM8-F1
#
_cell.length_a   1.000
_cell.length_b   1.000
_cell.length_c   1.000
_cell.angle_alpha   90.00
_cell.angle_beta   90.00
_cell.angle_gamma   90.00
#
_symmetry.space_group_name_H-M   'P 1'
#
loop_
_entity.id
_entity.type
_entity.pdbx_description
1 polymer ?
#
loop_
_entity_poly.entity_id
_entity_poly.type
_entity_poly.pdbx_seq_one_letter_code
_entity_poly.pdbx_strand_id
1 'polypeptide(L)' 'RTIKEATVKRFHYDDHAQLKKHLADFIEAYNFGRRLKTLKGLTPYEFICRRWTLEPDRFIIDPIHQMPGLNT' A
#
# COMPACT_ATOMS: atom_id res chain seq x y z
N ARG A 1 -1.09 -32.24 1.06
CA ARG A 1 -1.23 -30.81 0.67
C ARG A 1 0.16 -30.24 0.51
N THR A 2 0.56 -29.87 -0.70
CA THR A 2 1.90 -29.29 -0.96
C THR A 2 1.89 -27.78 -0.70
N ILE A 3 3.06 -27.20 -0.42
CA ILE A 3 3.23 -25.74 -0.25
C ILE A 3 2.71 -25.00 -1.49
N LYS A 4 2.94 -25.55 -2.68
CA LYS A 4 2.44 -25.05 -3.96
C LYS A 4 0.90 -25.01 -4.01
N GLU A 5 0.23 -26.06 -3.58
CA GLU A 5 -1.25 -26.09 -3.54
C GLU A 5 -1.82 -25.07 -2.55
N ALA A 6 -1.12 -24.83 -1.44
CA ALA A 6 -1.52 -23.83 -0.46
C ALA A 6 -1.35 -22.40 -0.99
N THR A 7 -0.25 -22.11 -1.70
CA THR A 7 -0.02 -20.78 -2.28
C THR A 7 -0.92 -20.50 -3.48
N VAL A 8 -1.13 -21.48 -4.36
CA VAL A 8 -2.07 -21.36 -5.49
C VAL A 8 -3.48 -21.07 -4.99
N LYS A 9 -3.97 -21.78 -3.96
CA LYS A 9 -5.30 -21.51 -3.39
C LYS A 9 -5.37 -20.16 -2.67
N ARG A 10 -4.29 -19.68 -2.07
CA ARG A 10 -4.26 -18.43 -1.29
C ARG A 10 -4.30 -17.18 -2.17
N PHE A 11 -3.76 -17.27 -3.39
CA PHE A 11 -3.73 -16.17 -4.36
C PHE A 11 -4.57 -16.48 -5.62
N HIS A 12 -5.50 -17.44 -5.52
CA HIS A 12 -6.52 -17.64 -6.52
C HIS A 12 -7.57 -16.55 -6.35
N TYR A 13 -7.93 -15.89 -7.44
CA TYR A 13 -9.00 -14.90 -7.48
C TYR A 13 -10.11 -15.40 -8.39
N ASP A 14 -11.34 -15.35 -7.90
CA ASP A 14 -12.54 -15.76 -8.63
C ASP A 14 -12.90 -14.74 -9.72
N ASP A 15 -12.63 -13.46 -9.48
CA ASP A 15 -12.80 -12.38 -10.44
C ASP A 15 -11.79 -11.22 -10.26
N HIS A 16 -11.83 -10.27 -11.18
CA HIS A 16 -10.98 -9.08 -11.15
C HIS A 16 -11.32 -8.12 -10.01
N ALA A 17 -12.56 -8.11 -9.50
CA ALA A 17 -12.95 -7.26 -8.39
C ALA A 17 -12.32 -7.74 -7.07
N GLN A 18 -12.28 -9.06 -6.85
CA GLN A 18 -11.61 -9.67 -5.71
C GLN A 18 -10.11 -9.39 -5.71
N LEU A 19 -9.46 -9.47 -6.88
CA LEU A 19 -8.06 -9.06 -7.04
C LEU A 19 -7.86 -7.58 -6.70
N LYS A 20 -8.67 -6.69 -7.28
CA LYS A 20 -8.57 -5.24 -7.03
C LYS A 20 -8.74 -4.90 -5.55
N LYS A 21 -9.70 -5.51 -4.87
CA LYS A 21 -9.92 -5.33 -3.44
C LYS A 21 -8.70 -5.77 -2.63
N HIS A 22 -8.20 -6.99 -2.87
CA HIS A 22 -7.00 -7.48 -2.18
C HIS A 22 -5.80 -6.54 -2.38
N LEU A 23 -5.58 -6.07 -3.61
CA LEU A 23 -4.48 -5.15 -3.90
C LEU A 23 -4.65 -3.82 -3.17
N ALA A 24 -5.87 -3.27 -3.12
CA ALA A 24 -6.16 -2.04 -2.37
C ALA A 24 -5.85 -2.23 -0.88
N ASP A 25 -6.39 -3.29 -0.27
CA ASP A 25 -6.17 -3.60 1.15
C ASP A 25 -4.67 -3.80 1.45
N PHE A 26 -3.95 -4.49 0.55
CA PHE A 26 -2.51 -4.74 0.71
C PHE A 26 -1.70 -3.43 0.60
N ILE A 27 -2.00 -2.58 -0.37
CA ILE A 27 -1.34 -1.29 -0.58
C ILE A 27 -1.62 -0.37 0.61
N GLU A 28 -2.85 -0.33 1.11
CA GLU A 28 -3.20 0.47 2.29
C GLU A 28 -2.45 -0.01 3.53
N ALA A 29 -2.50 -1.32 3.83
CA ALA A 29 -1.79 -1.88 4.97
C ALA A 29 -0.28 -1.63 4.90
N TYR A 30 0.32 -1.70 3.71
CA TYR A 30 1.72 -1.39 3.52
C TYR A 30 2.03 0.10 3.72
N ASN A 31 1.25 0.98 3.08
CA ASN A 31 1.51 2.43 3.08
C ASN A 31 1.25 3.09 4.43
N PHE A 32 0.31 2.56 5.22
CA PHE A 32 -0.17 3.20 6.45
C PHE A 32 0.08 2.37 7.72
N GLY A 33 0.20 1.05 7.61
CA GLY A 33 0.25 0.19 8.80
C GLY A 33 1.60 0.24 9.54
N ARG A 34 2.72 0.04 8.84
CA ARG A 34 4.03 -0.15 9.48
C ARG A 34 4.96 1.04 9.29
N ARG A 35 5.45 1.59 10.41
CA ARG A 35 6.60 2.51 10.43
C ARG A 35 7.90 1.76 10.15
N LEU A 36 8.71 2.26 9.23
CA LEU A 36 9.94 1.60 8.78
C LEU A 36 11.18 2.29 9.31
N LYS A 37 12.11 1.52 9.91
CA LYS A 37 13.38 2.05 10.43
C LYS A 37 14.24 2.70 9.33
N THR A 38 14.24 2.11 8.14
CA THR A 38 14.92 2.63 6.95
C THR A 38 14.40 4.01 6.53
N LEU A 39 13.13 4.29 6.80
CA LEU A 39 12.49 5.60 6.57
C LEU A 39 12.51 6.49 7.81
N LYS A 40 13.45 6.25 8.75
CA LYS A 40 13.59 7.00 10.01
C LYS A 40 12.31 6.99 10.86
N GLY A 41 11.59 5.87 10.84
CA GLY A 41 10.35 5.69 11.61
C GLY A 41 9.10 6.25 10.93
N LEU A 42 9.19 6.67 9.67
CA LEU A 42 8.03 7.07 8.86
C LEU A 42 7.33 5.83 8.28
N THR A 43 6.02 5.94 8.08
CA THR A 43 5.31 5.04 7.15
C THR A 43 5.72 5.38 5.71
N PRO A 44 5.54 4.46 4.74
CA PRO A 44 5.77 4.79 3.34
C PRO A 44 4.99 6.02 2.88
N TYR A 45 3.72 6.16 3.27
CA TYR A 45 2.91 7.35 2.95
C TYR A 45 3.52 8.64 3.51
N GLU A 46 3.85 8.67 4.80
CA GLU A 46 4.44 9.86 5.44
C GLU A 46 5.75 10.27 4.78
N PHE A 47 6.58 9.28 4.39
CA PHE A 47 7.81 9.52 3.66
C PHE A 47 7.55 10.16 2.29
N ILE A 48 6.57 9.64 1.53
CA ILE A 48 6.19 10.18 0.22
C ILE A 48 5.69 11.61 0.35
N CYS A 49 4.77 11.90 1.28
CA CYS A 49 4.28 13.27 1.52
C CYS A 49 5.43 14.23 1.86
N ARG A 50 6.35 13.81 2.75
CA ARG A 50 7.52 14.62 3.09
C ARG A 50 8.43 14.86 1.89
N ARG A 51 8.63 13.83 1.06
CA ARG A 51 9.47 13.93 -0.15
C ARG A 51 8.84 14.87 -1.18
N TRP A 52 7.52 14.82 -1.32
CA TRP A 52 6.74 15.70 -2.18
C TRP A 52 6.83 17.16 -1.73
N THR A 53 6.69 17.44 -0.44
CA THR A 53 6.84 18.81 0.09
C THR A 53 8.23 19.40 -0.16
N LEU A 54 9.27 18.57 -0.11
CA LEU A 54 10.66 19.02 -0.30
C LEU A 54 11.05 19.15 -1.77
N GLU A 55 10.58 18.25 -2.63
CA GLU A 55 10.94 18.21 -4.06
C GLU A 55 9.71 17.84 -4.90
N PRO A 56 8.73 18.76 -5.02
CA PRO A 56 7.46 18.49 -5.69
C PRO A 56 7.62 18.19 -7.18
N ASP A 57 8.63 18.77 -7.84
CA ASP A 57 8.90 18.58 -9.28
C ASP A 57 9.24 17.12 -9.66
N ARG A 58 9.59 16.28 -8.68
CA ARG A 58 9.83 14.84 -8.89
C ARG A 58 8.55 14.02 -8.96
N PHE A 59 7.39 14.62 -8.70
CA PHE A 59 6.11 13.95 -8.60
C PHE A 59 5.13 14.51 -9.62
N ILE A 60 4.34 13.62 -10.23
CA ILE A 60 3.28 14.00 -11.17
C ILE A 60 1.97 14.30 -10.40
N ILE A 61 1.80 13.73 -9.20
CA ILE A 61 0.55 13.75 -8.44
C ILE A 61 0.84 14.20 -7.01
N ASP A 62 -0.06 15.02 -6.46
CA ASP A 62 -0.06 15.39 -5.04
C ASP A 62 -0.58 14.21 -4.17
N PRO A 63 0.25 13.66 -3.27
CA PRO A 63 -0.13 12.55 -2.40
C PRO A 63 -1.06 12.95 -1.24
N ILE A 64 -1.26 14.23 -0.93
CA ILE A 64 -1.99 14.69 0.26
C ILE A 64 -3.46 14.23 0.26
N HIS A 65 -4.05 14.03 -0.92
CA HIS A 65 -5.43 13.54 -1.06
C HIS A 65 -5.57 12.02 -0.92
N GLN A 66 -4.47 11.28 -0.73
CA GLN A 66 -4.45 9.82 -0.67
C GLN A 66 -4.54 9.27 0.76
N MET A 67 -4.95 10.08 1.74
CA MET A 67 -5.23 9.57 3.08
C MET A 67 -6.37 8.54 3.01
N PRO A 68 -6.17 7.31 3.51
CA PRO A 68 -7.27 6.39 3.69
C PRO A 68 -8.21 7.05 4.69
N GLY A 69 -9.48 7.16 4.32
CA GLY A 69 -10.52 7.58 5.24
C GLY A 69 -10.63 6.61 6.43
N LEU A 70 -11.59 6.85 7.31
CA LEU A 70 -11.85 5.91 8.40
C LEU A 70 -12.21 4.53 7.81
N ASN A 71 -11.43 3.50 8.16
CA ASN A 71 -11.76 2.11 7.88
C ASN A 71 -13.15 1.82 8.49
N THR A 72 -14.16 1.64 7.62
CA THR A 72 -15.52 1.21 8.01
C THR A 72 -15.68 -0.27 7.73
#